data_AF-A0A1C6GLS7-F1
#
_entry.id   AF-A0A1C6GLS7-F1
#
_cell.length_a   1.000
_cell.length_b   1.000
_cell.length_c   1.000
_cell.angle_alpha   90.00
_cell.angle_beta   90.00
_cell.angle_gamma   90.00
#
_symmetry.space_group_name_H-M   'P 1'
#
loop_
_entity.id
_entity.type
_entity.pdbx_description
1 polymer ?
#
loop_
_entity_poly.entity_id
_entity_poly.type
_entity_poly.pdbx_seq_one_letter_code
_entity_poly.pdbx_strand_id
1 'polypeptide(L)'
;MAYDPKPMDTRDVALGGTLCRAIEDVARNIHEVWAQGRMAEGWRYGQEYDGERKLHPSLIPYEQLPESEKDVDRATVTQTVKMLLKMGYEIKKKEDGDGGAF
;
A
#
# COMPACT_ATOMS: atom_id res chain seq x y z
N MET A 1 -10.88 -16.33 25.72
CA MET A 1 -11.05 -16.81 24.33
C MET A 1 -9.85 -16.31 23.54
N ALA A 2 -9.11 -17.19 22.86
CA ALA A 2 -8.00 -16.77 22.01
C ALA A 2 -8.55 -16.36 20.63
N TYR A 3 -7.96 -15.33 20.04
CA TYR A 3 -8.27 -14.89 18.69
C TYR A 3 -7.78 -15.95 17.67
N ASP A 4 -8.63 -16.32 16.71
CA ASP A 4 -8.34 -17.29 15.64
C ASP A 4 -8.58 -16.62 14.27
N PRO A 5 -7.54 -16.10 13.60
CA PRO A 5 -7.68 -15.39 12.33
C PRO A 5 -8.05 -16.36 11.18
N LYS A 6 -9.06 -15.98 10.38
CA LYS A 6 -9.56 -16.77 9.24
C LYS A 6 -9.57 -15.95 7.95
N PRO A 7 -8.40 -15.66 7.34
CA PRO A 7 -8.36 -14.96 6.07
C PRO A 7 -9.02 -15.79 4.97
N MET A 8 -9.67 -15.12 4.01
CA MET A 8 -10.22 -15.79 2.83
C MET A 8 -9.07 -16.27 1.92
N ASP A 9 -9.25 -17.46 1.35
CA ASP A 9 -8.27 -18.03 0.43
C ASP A 9 -8.35 -17.35 -0.94
N THR A 10 -7.24 -16.72 -1.33
CA THR A 10 -7.07 -16.00 -2.61
C THR A 10 -5.97 -16.62 -3.49
N ARG A 11 -5.51 -17.84 -3.17
CA ARG A 11 -4.42 -18.51 -3.92
C ARG A 11 -4.78 -18.81 -5.37
N ASP A 12 -6.06 -18.99 -5.66
CA ASP A 12 -6.60 -19.21 -7.02
C ASP A 12 -6.78 -17.92 -7.82
N VAL A 13 -6.57 -16.75 -7.20
CA VAL A 13 -6.67 -15.44 -7.88
C VAL A 13 -5.31 -15.03 -8.42
N ALA A 14 -5.22 -14.96 -9.75
CA ALA A 14 -4.06 -14.41 -10.45
C ALA A 14 -4.27 -12.92 -10.79
N LEU A 15 -3.23 -12.11 -10.59
CA LEU A 15 -3.22 -10.71 -11.02
C LEU A 15 -2.71 -10.62 -12.46
N GLY A 16 -3.42 -9.90 -13.31
CA GLY A 16 -2.95 -9.59 -14.67
C GLY A 16 -1.81 -8.57 -14.67
N GLY A 17 -0.98 -8.54 -15.72
CA GLY A 17 0.26 -7.75 -15.76
C GLY A 17 0.08 -6.24 -15.55
N THR A 18 -1.03 -5.63 -15.98
CA THR A 18 -1.33 -4.22 -15.70
C THR A 18 -1.64 -3.97 -14.23
N LEU A 19 -2.35 -4.89 -13.57
CA LEU A 19 -2.61 -4.80 -12.13
C LEU A 19 -1.33 -4.99 -11.32
N CYS A 20 -0.44 -5.90 -11.73
CA CYS A 20 0.86 -6.06 -11.07
C CYS A 20 1.68 -4.77 -11.05
N ARG A 21 1.66 -3.98 -12.14
CA ARG A 21 2.33 -2.67 -12.17
C ARG A 21 1.67 -1.66 -11.24
N ALA A 22 0.33 -1.66 -11.18
CA ALA A 22 -0.41 -0.78 -10.28
C ALA A 22 -0.17 -1.09 -8.78
N ILE A 23 0.23 -2.33 -8.42
CA ILE A 23 0.55 -2.66 -7.03
C ILE A 23 1.62 -1.74 -6.46
N GLU A 24 2.69 -1.46 -7.21
CA GLU A 24 3.80 -0.62 -6.74
C GLU A 24 3.36 0.83 -6.55
N ASP A 25 2.59 1.37 -7.50
CA ASP A 25 2.08 2.74 -7.40
C ASP A 25 1.10 2.92 -6.24
N VAL A 26 0.26 1.90 -5.98
CA VAL A 26 -0.65 1.92 -4.82
C VAL A 26 0.12 1.73 -3.51
N ALA A 27 1.13 0.87 -3.46
CA ALA A 27 1.99 0.70 -2.29
C ALA A 27 2.72 2.02 -1.95
N ARG A 28 3.29 2.70 -2.95
CA ARG A 28 3.84 4.05 -2.80
C ARG A 28 2.81 5.00 -2.20
N ASN A 29 1.60 5.03 -2.75
CA ASN A 29 0.57 5.95 -2.27
C ASN A 29 0.07 5.63 -0.84
N ILE A 30 0.05 4.36 -0.44
CA ILE A 30 -0.23 3.98 0.96
C ILE A 30 0.79 4.62 1.90
N HIS A 31 2.07 4.52 1.55
CA HIS A 31 3.14 5.16 2.30
C HIS A 31 2.98 6.69 2.37
N GLU A 32 2.71 7.33 1.23
CA GLU A 32 2.51 8.79 1.18
C GLU A 32 1.34 9.24 2.07
N VAL A 33 0.21 8.53 2.03
CA VAL A 33 -0.96 8.83 2.86
C VAL A 33 -0.65 8.66 4.35
N TRP A 34 0.04 7.57 4.71
CA TRP A 34 0.48 7.33 6.09
C TRP A 34 1.45 8.42 6.56
N ALA A 35 2.46 8.75 5.75
CA ALA A 35 3.47 9.75 6.07
C ALA A 35 2.85 11.14 6.22
N GLN A 36 1.94 11.53 5.32
CA GLN A 36 1.19 12.78 5.40
C GLN A 36 0.40 12.86 6.72
N GLY A 37 -0.32 11.81 7.10
CA GLY A 37 -1.07 11.76 8.35
C GLY A 37 -0.17 11.90 9.57
N ARG A 38 0.96 11.18 9.59
CA ARG A 38 1.95 11.27 10.66
C ARG A 38 2.59 12.66 10.75
N MET A 39 2.94 13.27 9.63
CA MET A 39 3.48 14.63 9.64
C MET A 39 2.46 15.65 10.14
N ALA A 40 1.18 15.50 9.79
CA ALA A 40 0.10 16.34 10.31
C ALA A 40 -0.09 16.19 11.83
N GLU A 41 0.17 15.00 12.37
CA GLU A 41 0.22 14.74 13.82
C GLU A 41 1.49 15.28 14.51
N GLY A 42 2.41 15.89 13.76
CA GLY A 42 3.67 16.46 14.26
C GLY A 42 4.83 15.46 14.35
N TRP A 43 4.72 14.30 13.69
CA TRP A 43 5.85 13.39 13.55
C TRP A 43 6.86 13.92 12.52
N ARG A 44 8.13 13.60 12.73
CA ARG A 44 9.22 13.93 11.82
C ARG A 44 10.18 12.75 11.68
N TYR A 45 11.03 12.81 10.67
CA TYR A 45 12.10 11.83 10.51
C TYR A 45 13.04 11.80 11.73
N GLY A 46 13.45 10.59 12.11
CA GLY A 46 14.59 10.34 13.00
C GLY A 46 15.15 8.95 12.75
N GLN A 47 16.44 8.74 13.01
CA GLN A 47 17.12 7.47 12.71
C GLN A 47 16.51 6.27 13.46
N GLU A 48 15.92 6.52 14.63
CA GLU A 48 15.24 5.54 15.46
C GLU A 48 13.82 6.03 15.78
N TYR A 49 12.93 5.09 16.10
CA TYR A 49 11.59 5.41 16.56
C TYR A 49 11.64 6.02 17.97
N ASP A 50 10.99 7.17 18.14
CA ASP A 50 10.86 7.86 19.42
C ASP A 50 9.44 8.41 19.55
N GLY A 51 8.61 7.74 20.33
CA GLY A 51 7.20 8.11 20.50
C GLY A 51 7.00 9.42 21.27
N GLU A 52 7.89 9.76 22.18
CA GLU A 52 7.79 10.99 22.98
C GLU A 52 8.15 12.22 22.14
N ARG A 53 9.23 12.11 21.36
CA ARG A 53 9.72 13.20 20.48
C ARG A 53 9.08 13.18 19.10
N LYS A 54 8.20 12.21 18.85
CA LYS A 54 7.50 11.93 17.57
C LYS A 54 8.47 11.78 16.40
N LEU A 55 9.41 10.84 16.53
CA LEU A 55 10.36 10.47 15.47
C LEU A 55 10.01 9.10 14.89
N HIS A 56 10.08 8.98 13.57
CA HIS A 56 9.90 7.69 12.89
C HIS A 56 10.91 7.55 11.73
N PRO A 57 11.63 6.41 11.61
CA PRO A 57 12.63 6.21 10.57
C PRO A 57 12.05 6.14 9.17
N SER A 58 10.85 5.58 9.02
CA SER A 58 10.15 5.47 7.74
C SER A 58 9.55 6.80 7.23
N LEU A 59 9.69 7.93 7.93
CA LEU A 59 9.26 9.24 7.40
C LEU A 59 10.27 9.80 6.38
N ILE A 60 10.51 9.02 5.33
CA ILE A 60 11.40 9.27 4.20
C ILE A 60 10.65 8.93 2.90
N PRO A 61 11.13 9.36 1.72
CA PRO A 61 10.53 9.00 0.45
C PRO A 61 10.42 7.48 0.28
N TYR A 62 9.31 7.01 -0.29
CA TYR A 62 9.04 5.58 -0.48
C TYR A 62 10.22 4.84 -1.12
N GLU A 63 10.87 5.42 -2.14
CA GLU A 63 12.01 4.80 -2.84
C GLU A 63 13.19 4.48 -1.92
N GLN A 64 13.33 5.19 -0.80
CA GLN A 64 14.42 5.05 0.18
C GLN A 64 14.09 4.07 1.31
N LEU A 65 12.85 3.57 1.37
CA LEU A 65 12.47 2.57 2.38
C LEU A 65 13.24 1.26 2.18
N PRO A 66 13.49 0.50 3.26
CA PRO A 66 13.90 -0.89 3.16
C PRO A 66 12.90 -1.70 2.34
N GLU A 67 13.38 -2.62 1.50
CA GLU A 67 12.50 -3.49 0.71
C GLU A 67 11.54 -4.30 1.58
N SER A 68 11.95 -4.67 2.80
CA SER A 68 11.08 -5.36 3.75
C SER A 68 9.85 -4.54 4.18
N GLU A 69 9.97 -3.21 4.25
CA GLU A 69 8.84 -2.33 4.56
C GLU A 69 7.92 -2.19 3.34
N LYS A 70 8.50 -1.95 2.15
CA LYS A 70 7.75 -1.92 0.90
C LYS A 70 7.00 -3.24 0.63
N ASP A 71 7.59 -4.38 0.99
CA ASP A 71 6.96 -5.69 0.85
C ASP A 71 5.70 -5.85 1.68
N VAL A 72 5.62 -5.20 2.84
CA VAL A 72 4.40 -5.19 3.67
C VAL A 72 3.28 -4.41 2.96
N ASP A 73 3.59 -3.25 2.40
CA ASP A 73 2.63 -2.46 1.63
C ASP A 73 2.18 -3.21 0.37
N ARG A 74 3.13 -3.73 -0.41
CA ARG A 74 2.85 -4.56 -1.59
C ARG A 74 1.97 -5.76 -1.26
N ALA A 75 2.27 -6.48 -0.16
CA ALA A 75 1.49 -7.62 0.27
C ALA A 75 0.06 -7.21 0.65
N THR A 76 -0.09 -6.09 1.36
CA THR A 76 -1.39 -5.54 1.76
C THR A 76 -2.25 -5.18 0.54
N VAL A 77 -1.67 -4.47 -0.43
CA VAL A 77 -2.36 -4.12 -1.68
C VAL A 77 -2.71 -5.38 -2.47
N THR A 78 -1.76 -6.29 -2.63
CA THR A 78 -1.94 -7.55 -3.38
C THR A 78 -3.11 -8.35 -2.81
N GLN A 79 -3.16 -8.52 -1.50
CA GLN A 79 -4.26 -9.24 -0.86
C GLN A 79 -5.59 -8.52 -1.02
N THR A 80 -5.60 -7.20 -0.87
CA THR A 80 -6.82 -6.40 -1.05
C THR A 80 -7.38 -6.52 -2.47
N VAL A 81 -6.52 -6.40 -3.49
CA VAL A 81 -6.91 -6.55 -4.90
C VAL A 81 -7.42 -7.96 -5.16
N LYS A 82 -6.70 -8.99 -4.70
CA LYS A 82 -7.15 -10.38 -4.89
C LYS A 82 -8.49 -10.65 -4.22
N MET A 83 -8.75 -10.08 -3.05
CA MET A 83 -10.04 -10.18 -2.37
C MET A 83 -11.17 -9.56 -3.18
N LEU A 84 -10.97 -8.37 -3.76
CA LEU A 84 -11.96 -7.73 -4.63
C LEU A 84 -12.28 -8.63 -5.85
N LEU A 85 -11.25 -9.18 -6.49
CA LEU A 85 -11.45 -10.09 -7.63
C LEU A 85 -12.16 -11.39 -7.20
N LYS A 86 -11.83 -11.96 -6.04
CA LYS A 86 -12.50 -13.14 -5.48
C LYS A 86 -13.98 -12.89 -5.18
N MET A 87 -14.32 -11.66 -4.77
CA MET A 87 -15.69 -11.20 -4.54
C MET A 87 -16.48 -10.91 -5.83
N GLY A 88 -15.85 -11.05 -7.01
CA GLY A 88 -16.50 -10.84 -8.30
C GLY A 88 -16.44 -9.41 -8.83
N TYR A 89 -15.64 -8.53 -8.22
CA TYR A 89 -15.37 -7.21 -8.79
C TYR A 89 -14.40 -7.31 -9.95
N GLU A 90 -14.52 -6.38 -10.90
CA GLU A 90 -13.62 -6.25 -12.04
C GLU A 90 -12.88 -4.92 -11.97
N ILE A 91 -11.55 -4.96 -12.13
CA ILE A 91 -10.70 -3.77 -12.15
C ILE A 91 -10.06 -3.66 -13.54
N LYS A 92 -10.43 -2.60 -14.27
CA LYS A 92 -9.92 -2.29 -15.61
C LYS A 92 -9.25 -0.92 -15.58
N LYS A 93 -7.99 -0.83 -16.04
CA LYS A 93 -7.40 0.46 -16.39
C LYS A 93 -8.23 0.99 -17.57
N LYS A 94 -8.78 2.20 -17.45
CA LYS A 94 -9.32 2.89 -18.63
C LYS A 94 -8.16 3.08 -19.61
N GLU A 95 -8.38 2.78 -20.89
CA GLU A 95 -7.39 3.16 -21.90
C GLU A 95 -7.14 4.67 -21.78
N ASP A 96 -5.90 5.09 -21.98
CA ASP A 96 -5.54 6.50 -22.03
C ASP A 96 -6.20 7.07 -23.30
N GLY A 97 -7.49 7.38 -23.21
CA GLY A 97 -8.22 8.13 -24.21
C GLY A 97 -7.59 9.51 -24.27
N ASP A 98 -7.16 9.88 -25.48
CA ASP A 98 -6.67 11.20 -25.85
C ASP A 98 -7.41 12.34 -25.10
N GLY A 99 -6.63 13.23 -24.47
CA GLY A 99 -6.99 14.59 -24.10
C GLY A 99 -8.36 14.85 -23.46
N GLY A 100 -8.37 14.97 -22.13
CA GLY A 100 -9.49 15.59 -21.41
C GLY A 100 -9.03 16.18 -20.09
N ALA A 101 -8.45 17.38 -20.16
CA ALA A 101 -8.18 18.20 -18.99
C ALA A 101 -9.44 18.35 -18.11
N PHE A 102 -9.26 18.21 -16.80
CA PHE A 102 -10.05 18.91 -15.80
C PHE A 102 -9.09 19.66 -14.89
#